data_AF-A0A841RFY8-F1
#
_entry.id   AF-A0A841RFY8-F1
#
_cell.length_a   1.000
_cell.length_b   1.000
_cell.length_c   1.000
_cell.angle_alpha   90.00
_cell.angle_beta   90.00
_cell.angle_gamma   90.00
#
_symmetry.space_group_name_H-M   'P 1'
#
loop_
_entity.id
_entity.type
_entity.pdbx_description
1 polymer ?
#
loop_
_entity_poly.entity_id
_entity_poly.type
_entity_poly.pdbx_seq_one_letter_code
_entity_poly.pdbx_strand_id
1 'polypeptide(L)'
;MMTLPSILDPLFKTGTAIQEFIAWKNKLDGKGKLLIIEMQNNFRYLQMVSKKETDLDKVIHEITTGQYKQLLSEGFRFSSVAKGKIKKAESLKGTSLAGWAGKDSLALLHSLYSRVEELIIKYPYTGTAEKYNWTLRVNNILRLTMLLLNHQRK
;
A
#
# COMPACT_ATOMS: atom_id res chain seq x y z
N MET A 1 5.08 9.26 15.29
CA MET A 1 4.03 8.23 15.30
C MET A 1 3.09 8.52 14.14
N MET A 2 2.59 7.52 13.41
CA MET A 2 1.71 7.75 12.25
C MET A 2 0.29 8.07 12.72
N THR A 3 -0.23 9.27 12.41
CA THR A 3 -1.65 9.58 12.60
C THR A 3 -2.49 8.92 11.53
N LEU A 4 -3.58 8.29 11.94
CA LEU A 4 -4.53 7.60 11.06
C LEU A 4 -5.96 8.09 11.26
N PRO A 5 -6.76 8.10 10.17
CA PRO A 5 -8.21 8.21 10.27
C PRO A 5 -8.80 7.01 11.02
N SER A 6 -9.85 7.23 11.81
CA SER A 6 -10.50 6.16 12.61
C SER A 6 -10.96 4.95 11.81
N ILE A 7 -11.34 5.13 10.54
CA ILE A 7 -11.73 4.02 9.65
C ILE A 7 -10.55 3.09 9.29
N LEU A 8 -9.31 3.57 9.43
CA LEU A 8 -8.09 2.80 9.12
C LEU A 8 -7.36 2.29 10.37
N ASP A 9 -7.66 2.82 11.56
CA ASP A 9 -7.02 2.40 12.82
C ASP A 9 -7.00 0.87 13.03
N PRO A 10 -8.08 0.12 12.75
CA PRO A 10 -8.06 -1.33 12.93
C PRO A 10 -7.01 -2.02 12.06
N LEU A 11 -6.74 -1.48 10.86
CA LEU A 11 -5.78 -2.02 9.89
C LEU A 11 -4.32 -1.71 10.24
N PHE A 12 -4.07 -0.77 11.16
CA PHE A 12 -2.72 -0.55 11.66
C PHE A 12 -2.24 -1.67 12.59
N LYS A 13 -3.17 -2.46 13.13
CA LYS A 13 -2.83 -3.73 13.80
C LYS A 13 -2.45 -4.75 12.74
N THR A 14 -1.19 -5.21 12.77
CA THR A 14 -0.64 -6.18 11.80
C THR A 14 -1.56 -7.39 11.64
N GLY A 15 -2.05 -7.98 12.74
CA GLY A 15 -2.98 -9.11 12.70
C GLY A 15 -4.23 -8.83 11.85
N THR A 16 -4.90 -7.69 12.06
CA THR A 16 -6.10 -7.33 11.29
C THR A 16 -5.80 -7.16 9.81
N ALA A 17 -4.78 -6.37 9.43
CA ALA A 17 -4.45 -6.15 8.03
C ALA A 17 -4.07 -7.45 7.30
N ILE A 18 -3.35 -8.36 7.98
CA ILE A 18 -3.00 -9.66 7.41
C ILE A 18 -4.25 -10.51 7.16
N GLN A 19 -5.23 -10.50 8.06
CA GLN A 19 -6.50 -11.19 7.82
C GLN A 19 -7.26 -10.60 6.63
N GLU A 20 -7.27 -9.28 6.47
CA GLU A 20 -7.89 -8.63 5.31
C GLU A 20 -7.16 -8.95 3.99
N PHE A 21 -5.82 -9.02 4.01
CA PHE A 21 -5.05 -9.49 2.87
C PHE A 21 -5.38 -10.94 2.53
N ILE A 22 -5.49 -11.83 3.52
CA ILE A 22 -5.86 -13.24 3.31
C ILE A 22 -7.26 -13.31 2.70
N ALA A 23 -8.24 -12.58 3.26
CA ALA A 23 -9.59 -12.53 2.73
C ALA A 23 -9.64 -12.02 1.28
N TRP A 24 -8.90 -10.96 0.97
CA TRP A 24 -8.82 -10.42 -0.39
C TRP A 24 -8.14 -11.40 -1.35
N LYS A 25 -7.01 -11.98 -0.94
CA LYS A 25 -6.27 -12.99 -1.70
C LYS A 25 -7.14 -14.20 -2.03
N ASN A 26 -7.99 -14.64 -1.11
CA ASN A 26 -8.87 -15.81 -1.31
C ASN A 26 -10.02 -15.54 -2.29
N LYS A 27 -10.33 -14.28 -2.61
CA LYS A 27 -11.31 -13.89 -3.65
C LYS A 27 -10.71 -13.85 -5.06
N LEU A 28 -9.41 -14.11 -5.20
CA LEU A 28 -8.66 -13.92 -6.44
C LEU A 28 -7.89 -15.19 -6.82
N ASP A 29 -7.78 -15.41 -8.12
CA ASP A 29 -7.02 -16.53 -8.70
C ASP A 29 -5.82 -16.04 -9.53
N GLY A 30 -4.88 -16.96 -9.73
CA GLY A 30 -3.72 -16.78 -10.61
C GLY A 30 -2.95 -15.48 -10.36
N LYS A 31 -2.78 -14.69 -11.43
CA LYS A 31 -2.02 -13.44 -11.47
C LYS A 31 -2.49 -12.39 -10.45
N GLY A 32 -3.80 -12.25 -10.25
CA GLY A 32 -4.35 -11.30 -9.28
C GLY A 32 -3.98 -11.67 -7.84
N LYS A 33 -3.97 -12.97 -7.53
CA LYS A 33 -3.55 -13.49 -6.22
C LYS A 33 -2.08 -13.17 -5.92
N LEU A 34 -1.21 -13.34 -6.92
CA LEU A 34 0.22 -13.03 -6.79
C LEU A 34 0.48 -11.56 -6.51
N LEU A 35 -0.28 -10.65 -7.15
CA LEU A 35 -0.19 -9.21 -6.87
C LEU A 35 -0.54 -8.88 -5.42
N ILE A 36 -1.57 -9.53 -4.85
CA ILE A 36 -1.94 -9.31 -3.46
C ILE A 36 -0.89 -9.87 -2.50
N ILE A 37 -0.23 -10.97 -2.85
CA ILE A 37 0.90 -11.50 -2.07
C ILE A 37 2.07 -10.51 -2.06
N GLU A 38 2.44 -9.95 -3.21
CA GLU A 38 3.48 -8.91 -3.30
C GLU A 38 3.13 -7.70 -2.42
N MET A 39 1.90 -7.20 -2.54
CA MET A 39 1.41 -6.06 -1.76
C MET A 39 1.40 -6.35 -0.24
N GLN A 40 1.00 -7.55 0.17
CA GLN A 40 1.03 -8.00 1.56
C GLN A 40 2.45 -8.02 2.11
N ASN A 41 3.42 -8.55 1.35
CA ASN A 41 4.81 -8.62 1.78
C ASN A 41 5.41 -7.22 1.92
N ASN A 42 5.22 -6.36 0.91
CA ASN A 42 5.63 -4.96 0.97
C ASN A 42 5.03 -4.24 2.19
N PHE A 43 3.74 -4.45 2.45
CA PHE A 43 3.07 -3.86 3.62
C PHE A 43 3.72 -4.29 4.93
N ARG A 44 4.06 -5.58 5.10
CA ARG A 44 4.70 -6.10 6.31
C ARG A 44 6.05 -5.45 6.56
N TYR A 45 6.92 -5.42 5.57
CA TYR A 45 8.24 -4.79 5.68
C TYR A 45 8.13 -3.31 6.04
N LEU A 46 7.26 -2.57 5.35
CA LEU A 46 7.04 -1.15 5.62
C LEU A 46 6.41 -0.90 6.99
N GLN A 47 5.58 -1.82 7.47
CA GLN A 47 4.98 -1.71 8.79
C GLN A 47 6.02 -1.92 9.91
N MET A 48 6.95 -2.88 9.75
CA MET A 48 8.07 -3.05 10.68
C MET A 48 8.91 -1.76 10.77
N VAL A 49 9.20 -1.13 9.62
CA VAL A 49 9.88 0.17 9.57
C VAL A 49 9.08 1.26 10.29
N SER A 50 7.80 1.41 9.98
CA SER A 50 6.94 2.42 10.63
C SER A 50 6.82 2.24 12.14
N LYS A 51 6.91 1.00 12.63
CA LYS A 51 6.84 0.66 14.06
C LYS A 51 8.20 0.72 14.77
N LYS A 52 9.27 1.06 14.05
CA LYS A 52 10.66 1.05 14.55
C LYS A 52 11.13 -0.33 15.02
N GLU A 53 10.59 -1.39 14.42
CA GLU A 53 11.03 -2.77 14.65
C GLU A 53 12.28 -3.09 13.79
N THR A 54 12.46 -2.38 12.68
CA THR A 54 13.64 -2.47 11.81
C THR A 54 13.87 -1.15 11.07
N ASP A 55 15.03 -1.03 10.44
CA ASP A 55 15.41 0.10 9.61
C ASP A 55 15.06 -0.17 8.13
N LEU A 56 14.86 0.90 7.35
CA LEU A 56 14.45 0.77 5.94
C LEU A 56 15.54 0.12 5.07
N ASP A 57 16.81 0.39 5.34
CA ASP A 57 17.97 -0.21 4.67
C ASP A 57 17.99 -1.75 4.76
N LYS A 58 17.57 -2.29 5.90
CA LYS A 58 17.51 -3.73 6.15
C LYS A 58 16.41 -4.43 5.35
N VAL A 59 15.42 -3.70 4.85
CA VAL A 59 14.25 -4.31 4.18
C VAL A 59 14.01 -3.78 2.77
N ILE A 60 14.69 -2.72 2.32
CA ILE A 60 14.43 -2.10 1.01
C ILE A 60 14.61 -3.06 -0.16
N HIS A 61 15.56 -4.00 -0.05
CA HIS A 61 15.83 -5.02 -1.07
C HIS A 61 14.77 -6.12 -1.14
N GLU A 62 13.96 -6.25 -0.09
CA GLU A 62 12.84 -7.19 -0.01
C GLU A 62 11.54 -6.60 -0.58
N ILE A 63 11.48 -5.28 -0.75
CA ILE A 63 10.32 -4.58 -1.30
C ILE A 63 10.37 -4.69 -2.82
N THR A 64 9.27 -5.18 -3.42
CA THR A 64 9.23 -5.50 -4.84
C THR A 64 8.08 -4.82 -5.57
N THR A 65 8.25 -4.64 -6.88
CA THR A 65 7.20 -4.16 -7.80
C THR A 65 7.09 -5.03 -9.04
N GLY A 66 7.74 -6.20 -9.03
CA GLY A 66 7.94 -7.05 -10.19
C GLY A 66 6.62 -7.62 -10.71
N GLN A 67 5.77 -8.12 -9.81
CA GLN A 67 4.47 -8.67 -10.20
C GLN A 67 3.58 -7.59 -10.79
N TYR A 68 3.50 -6.43 -10.14
CA TYR A 68 2.76 -5.29 -10.67
C TYR A 68 3.25 -4.85 -12.05
N LYS A 69 4.57 -4.70 -12.24
CA LYS A 69 5.17 -4.31 -13.53
C LYS A 69 4.91 -5.33 -14.63
N GLN A 70 5.04 -6.62 -14.33
CA GLN A 70 4.72 -7.69 -15.27
C GLN A 70 3.25 -7.63 -15.69
N LEU A 71 2.32 -7.49 -14.75
CA LEU A 71 0.89 -7.39 -15.07
C LEU A 71 0.59 -6.15 -15.91
N LEU A 72 1.26 -5.04 -15.63
CA LEU A 72 1.14 -3.83 -16.42
C LEU A 72 1.62 -4.06 -17.87
N SER A 73 2.76 -4.70 -18.07
CA SER A 73 3.30 -4.95 -19.43
C SER A 73 2.48 -5.98 -20.21
N GLU A 74 1.79 -6.88 -19.52
CA GLU A 74 0.88 -7.86 -20.13
C GLU A 74 -0.54 -7.31 -20.43
N GLY A 75 -0.80 -6.02 -20.14
CA GLY A 75 -2.13 -5.44 -20.31
C GLY A 75 -3.19 -6.03 -19.37
N PHE A 76 -2.76 -6.49 -18.19
CA PHE A 76 -3.65 -7.12 -17.21
C PHE A 76 -4.79 -6.19 -16.80
N ARG A 77 -6.00 -6.74 -16.73
CA ARG A 77 -7.20 -6.01 -16.29
C ARG A 77 -7.20 -5.91 -14.77
N PHE A 78 -6.54 -4.91 -14.21
CA PHE A 78 -6.49 -4.65 -12.76
C PHE A 78 -7.86 -4.42 -12.12
N SER A 79 -8.89 -4.09 -12.91
CA SER A 79 -10.29 -4.12 -12.47
C SER A 79 -10.77 -5.51 -12.03
N SER A 80 -10.04 -6.59 -12.33
CA SER A 80 -10.30 -7.92 -11.78
C SER A 80 -9.86 -8.05 -10.31
N VAL A 81 -8.89 -7.24 -9.88
CA VAL A 81 -8.30 -7.28 -8.53
C VAL A 81 -8.92 -6.22 -7.60
N ALA A 82 -9.14 -5.02 -8.12
CA ALA A 82 -9.70 -3.91 -7.35
C ALA A 82 -10.79 -3.20 -8.17
N LYS A 83 -12.03 -3.22 -7.67
CA LYS A 83 -13.20 -2.72 -8.41
C LYS A 83 -13.79 -1.45 -7.81
N GLY A 84 -14.38 -0.66 -8.69
CA GLY A 84 -15.22 0.47 -8.33
C GLY A 84 -14.47 1.69 -7.78
N LYS A 85 -15.28 2.66 -7.38
CA LYS A 85 -14.82 3.94 -6.84
C LYS A 85 -14.66 3.88 -5.33
N ILE A 86 -13.61 4.54 -4.83
CA ILE A 86 -13.34 4.64 -3.40
C ILE A 86 -14.48 5.39 -2.73
N LYS A 87 -15.08 4.75 -1.73
CA LYS A 87 -16.24 5.29 -1.02
C LYS A 87 -15.85 6.55 -0.23
N LYS A 88 -16.74 7.54 -0.24
CA LYS A 88 -16.66 8.68 0.67
C LYS A 88 -16.78 8.16 2.11
N ALA A 89 -15.95 8.69 3.00
CA ALA A 89 -16.01 8.42 4.43
C ALA A 89 -15.68 9.71 5.18
N GLU A 90 -16.53 10.09 6.13
CA GLU A 90 -16.36 11.35 6.88
C GLU A 90 -15.05 11.37 7.66
N SER A 91 -14.61 10.21 8.16
CA SER A 91 -13.34 10.05 8.86
C SER A 91 -12.11 10.39 8.00
N LEU A 92 -12.21 10.39 6.67
CA LEU A 92 -11.11 10.78 5.79
C LEU A 92 -11.02 12.30 5.57
N LYS A 93 -12.03 13.07 5.98
CA LYS A 93 -12.08 14.53 5.80
C LYS A 93 -10.95 15.20 6.57
N GLY A 94 -10.33 16.20 5.95
CA GLY A 94 -9.18 16.91 6.52
C GLY A 94 -7.87 16.11 6.51
N THR A 95 -7.86 14.91 5.92
CA THR A 95 -6.65 14.07 5.83
C THR A 95 -6.09 14.09 4.40
N SER A 96 -4.83 13.69 4.24
CA SER A 96 -4.21 13.53 2.91
C SER A 96 -4.89 12.46 2.04
N LEU A 97 -5.81 11.67 2.61
CA LEU A 97 -6.59 10.66 1.90
C LEU A 97 -7.94 11.16 1.39
N ALA A 98 -8.40 12.35 1.80
CA ALA A 98 -9.71 12.90 1.40
C ALA A 98 -9.88 12.96 -0.12
N GLY A 99 -8.81 13.32 -0.84
CA GLY A 99 -8.79 13.45 -2.30
C GLY A 99 -8.89 12.14 -3.08
N TRP A 100 -9.01 10.99 -2.40
CA TRP A 100 -9.25 9.70 -3.05
C TRP A 100 -10.73 9.37 -3.21
N ALA A 101 -11.61 10.01 -2.46
CA ALA A 101 -13.03 9.73 -2.55
C ALA A 101 -13.57 9.95 -3.98
N GLY A 102 -14.26 8.96 -4.52
CA GLY A 102 -14.79 8.99 -5.89
C GLY A 102 -13.80 8.62 -6.99
N LYS A 103 -12.50 8.49 -6.70
CA LYS A 103 -11.49 7.99 -7.65
C LYS A 103 -11.57 6.47 -7.79
N ASP A 104 -11.10 5.97 -8.92
CA ASP A 104 -11.05 4.54 -9.19
C ASP A 104 -9.99 3.82 -8.35
N SER A 105 -10.32 2.59 -7.96
CA SER A 105 -9.39 1.71 -7.23
C SER A 105 -8.09 1.46 -8.00
N LEU A 106 -8.17 1.47 -9.34
CA LEU A 106 -7.01 1.35 -10.21
C LEU A 106 -6.05 2.54 -10.06
N ALA A 107 -6.58 3.77 -10.00
CA ALA A 107 -5.76 4.95 -9.76
C ALA A 107 -5.04 4.88 -8.40
N LEU A 108 -5.71 4.34 -7.39
CA LEU A 108 -5.12 4.12 -6.07
C LEU A 108 -4.00 3.06 -6.11
N LEU A 109 -4.24 1.95 -6.82
CA LEU A 109 -3.24 0.90 -7.02
C LEU A 109 -2.00 1.43 -7.75
N HIS A 110 -2.18 2.18 -8.84
CA HIS A 110 -1.09 2.82 -9.58
C HIS A 110 -0.31 3.81 -8.71
N SER A 111 -1.01 4.67 -7.97
CA SER A 111 -0.34 5.62 -7.06
C SER A 111 0.40 4.93 -5.92
N LEU A 112 -0.10 3.80 -5.43
CA LEU A 112 0.58 2.99 -4.43
C LEU A 112 1.90 2.46 -5.00
N TYR A 113 1.84 1.76 -6.13
CA TYR A 113 3.03 1.14 -6.72
C TYR A 113 4.05 2.15 -7.24
N SER A 114 3.61 3.30 -7.76
CA SER A 114 4.52 4.40 -8.12
C SER A 114 5.31 4.93 -6.90
N ARG A 115 4.68 4.99 -5.71
CA ARG A 115 5.38 5.41 -4.48
C ARG A 115 6.31 4.34 -3.94
N VAL A 116 5.94 3.06 -4.07
CA VAL A 116 6.82 1.93 -3.74
C VAL A 116 8.03 1.93 -4.66
N GLU A 117 7.84 2.15 -5.96
CA GLU A 117 8.94 2.26 -6.92
C GLU A 117 9.85 3.45 -6.64
N GLU A 118 9.28 4.63 -6.33
CA GLU A 118 10.07 5.78 -5.91
C GLU A 118 10.92 5.47 -4.67
N LEU A 119 10.36 4.73 -3.71
CA LEU A 119 11.08 4.29 -2.51
C LEU A 119 12.28 3.40 -2.88
N ILE A 120 12.06 2.36 -3.69
CA ILE A 120 13.10 1.43 -4.15
C ILE A 120 14.21 2.16 -4.91
N ILE A 121 13.83 3.06 -5.82
CA ILE A 121 14.80 3.77 -6.67
C ILE A 121 15.62 4.77 -5.86
N LYS A 122 14.98 5.59 -5.03
CA LYS A 122 15.65 6.74 -4.42
C LYS A 122 16.34 6.43 -3.10
N TYR A 123 15.81 5.51 -2.30
CA TYR A 123 16.36 5.24 -0.97
C TYR A 123 17.84 4.83 -1.00
N PRO A 124 18.32 3.96 -1.91
CA PRO A 124 19.74 3.61 -1.99
C PRO A 124 20.69 4.80 -2.19
N TYR A 125 20.23 5.87 -2.84
CA TYR A 125 21.06 7.05 -3.14
C TYR A 125 20.87 8.22 -2.16
N THR A 126 19.78 8.22 -1.40
CA THR A 126 19.40 9.36 -0.56
C THR A 126 18.94 8.95 0.85
N GLY A 127 19.18 7.71 1.25
CA GLY A 127 18.80 7.13 2.54
C GLY A 127 19.35 7.88 3.75
N THR A 128 20.53 8.47 3.60
CA THR A 128 21.23 9.27 4.62
C THR A 128 21.04 10.78 4.45
N ALA A 129 20.38 11.24 3.38
CA ALA A 129 20.22 12.66 3.10
C ALA A 129 19.07 13.25 3.95
N GLU A 130 19.37 14.23 4.80
CA GLU A 130 18.39 14.91 5.67
C GLU A 130 17.20 15.52 4.89
N LYS A 131 17.39 15.83 3.61
CA LYS A 131 16.35 16.40 2.74
C LYS A 131 15.19 15.44 2.45
N TYR A 132 15.38 14.13 2.62
CA TYR A 132 14.35 13.12 2.32
C TYR A 132 13.73 12.52 3.58
N ASN A 133 12.47 12.89 3.86
CA ASN A 133 11.72 12.31 4.97
C ASN A 133 11.15 10.92 4.61
N TRP A 134 11.98 9.89 4.77
CA TRP A 134 11.63 8.49 4.48
C TRP A 134 10.49 7.97 5.34
N THR A 135 10.46 8.34 6.62
CA THR A 135 9.37 8.00 7.54
C THR A 135 8.01 8.47 6.99
N LEU A 136 7.93 9.70 6.48
CA LEU A 136 6.70 10.22 5.89
C LEU A 136 6.30 9.42 4.63
N ARG A 137 7.27 9.06 3.78
CA ARG A 137 7.03 8.30 2.55
C ARG A 137 6.53 6.88 2.84
N VAL A 138 7.18 6.16 3.75
CA VAL A 138 6.74 4.86 4.26
C VAL A 138 5.31 4.95 4.79
N ASN A 139 5.02 5.93 5.65
CA ASN A 139 3.69 6.13 6.22
C ASN A 139 2.64 6.44 5.15
N ASN A 140 2.99 7.19 4.12
CA ASN A 140 2.07 7.48 3.00
C ASN A 140 1.77 6.24 2.17
N ILE A 141 2.74 5.36 1.96
CA ILE A 141 2.52 4.06 1.31
C ILE A 141 1.58 3.20 2.15
N LEU A 142 1.86 3.05 3.46
CA LEU A 142 1.01 2.29 4.38
C LEU A 142 -0.43 2.81 4.40
N ARG A 143 -0.63 4.14 4.43
CA ARG A 143 -1.96 4.76 4.38
C ARG A 143 -2.72 4.44 3.08
N LEU A 144 -2.04 4.47 1.93
CA LEU A 144 -2.68 4.08 0.66
C LEU A 144 -3.04 2.59 0.66
N THR A 145 -2.15 1.73 1.15
CA THR A 145 -2.42 0.29 1.24
C THR A 145 -3.60 0.01 2.15
N MET A 146 -3.67 0.66 3.33
CA MET A 146 -4.82 0.51 4.23
C MET A 146 -6.11 1.08 3.65
N LEU A 147 -6.06 2.19 2.92
CA LEU A 147 -7.23 2.71 2.20
C LEU A 147 -7.73 1.70 1.16
N LEU A 148 -6.81 1.09 0.40
CA LEU A 148 -7.13 0.09 -0.60
C LEU A 148 -7.72 -1.17 0.05
N LEU A 149 -7.08 -1.69 1.10
CA LEU A 149 -7.60 -2.79 1.90
C LEU A 149 -9.01 -2.50 2.39
N ASN A 150 -9.20 -1.36 3.07
CA ASN A 150 -10.49 -0.93 3.60
C ASN A 150 -11.58 -0.89 2.52
N HIS A 151 -11.22 -0.44 1.31
CA HIS A 151 -12.14 -0.41 0.18
C HIS A 151 -12.53 -1.82 -0.30
N GLN A 152 -11.63 -2.81 -0.21
CA GLN A 152 -11.87 -4.21 -0.58
C GLN A 152 -12.46 -5.09 0.53
N ARG A 153 -12.62 -4.59 1.77
CA ARG A 153 -13.26 -5.33 2.91
C ARG A 153 -14.75 -5.64 2.69
N LYS A 154 -15.30 -5.39 1.50
CA LYS A 154 -16.72 -5.56 1.18
C LYS A 154 -17.00 -6.86 0.45
#